data_AF-A0A6J1D9I5-F1
#
_entry.id   AF-A0A6J1D9I5-F1
#
_cell.length_a   1.000
_cell.length_b   1.000
_cell.length_c   1.000
_cell.angle_alpha   90.00
_cell.angle_beta   90.00
_cell.angle_gamma   90.00
#
_symmetry.space_group_name_H-M   'P 1'
#
loop_
_entity.id
_entity.type
_entity.pdbx_description
1 polymer ?
#
loop_
_entity_poly.entity_id
_entity_poly.type
_entity_poly.pdbx_seq_one_letter_code
_entity_poly.pdbx_strand_id
1 'polypeptide(L)'
;MATGMKLPMAISLQKPMAMASQSSSSSLARGTNFRTVCCTNATSKAKIPLPPINPKDPFLSKLASVASTSPETLLNRPSNSDSPPYLDLFDAPQLMAAPAQVERSVSYNEHRPRRPPPDLPSLLLNGRIVYIGMPLVPAVTELVIAELMYLQWMDPKEPIYLYINSTGTTRDDGETVGMETEGFAIYDAMMQLKNEIHTVAVGAAIGQACLLLAAGSQGKRFMMPHAKAMIQQPRVPSSGLMPASDVLIRAKEVITNRDTLVKLLAKHTGNSLETVSNVMRRPFYMDSTRAKEFGVIDKILWRGQEKIMADVAAPEEWDKGAGIKVADEF
;
A
#
# COMPACT_ATOMS: atom_id res chain seq x y z
N MET A 1 -15.41 32.35 68.48
CA MET A 1 -14.06 31.83 68.77
C MET A 1 -13.59 31.15 67.49
N ALA A 2 -12.89 31.89 66.63
CA ALA A 2 -11.42 31.91 66.51
C ALA A 2 -10.93 30.60 65.86
N THR A 3 -10.10 30.52 64.82
CA THR A 3 -9.21 31.42 64.04
C THR A 3 -8.66 30.47 62.94
N GLY A 4 -8.69 30.77 61.64
CA GLY A 4 -7.69 31.57 60.94
C GLY A 4 -6.53 30.71 60.38
N MET A 5 -6.43 30.58 59.05
CA MET A 5 -5.17 30.73 58.30
C MET A 5 -5.40 30.69 56.77
N LYS A 6 -5.16 31.85 56.15
CA LYS A 6 -4.91 32.05 54.71
C LYS A 6 -3.41 31.95 54.47
N LEU A 7 -2.98 31.55 53.26
CA LEU A 7 -2.05 32.32 52.41
C LEU A 7 -1.99 31.71 50.98
N PRO A 8 -1.84 32.55 49.92
CA PRO A 8 -1.84 32.15 48.52
C PRO A 8 -0.41 32.15 47.91
N MET A 9 -0.21 31.48 46.77
CA MET A 9 0.95 31.73 45.91
C MET A 9 0.56 32.01 44.47
N ALA A 10 1.11 33.12 43.98
CA ALA A 10 0.97 33.70 42.67
C ALA A 10 1.78 32.94 41.62
N ILE A 11 1.27 32.86 40.39
CA ILE A 11 2.09 32.57 39.21
C ILE A 11 1.82 33.66 38.17
N SER A 12 2.92 34.24 37.71
CA SER A 12 3.04 35.44 36.92
C SER A 12 2.59 35.28 35.47
N LEU A 13 1.87 36.30 34.98
CA LEU A 13 1.71 36.60 33.56
C LEU A 13 3.05 36.92 32.91
N GLN A 14 3.41 36.22 31.83
CA GLN A 14 4.40 36.67 30.86
C GLN A 14 3.82 36.58 29.44
N LYS A 15 3.60 37.77 28.86
CA LYS A 15 3.42 38.02 27.43
C LYS A 15 4.78 37.88 26.73
N PRO A 16 4.88 37.28 25.54
CA PRO A 16 5.93 37.61 24.59
C PRO A 16 5.50 38.73 23.64
N MET A 17 6.39 39.71 23.49
CA MET A 17 6.30 40.86 22.60
C MET A 17 6.23 40.44 21.13
N ALA A 18 5.30 41.04 20.39
CA ALA A 18 5.34 41.11 18.94
C ALA A 18 6.49 42.04 18.52
N MET A 19 7.45 41.53 17.74
CA MET A 19 8.39 42.37 17.01
C MET A 19 7.82 42.70 15.63
N ALA A 20 7.82 44.00 15.36
CA ALA A 20 7.26 44.63 14.19
C ALA A 20 8.01 44.27 12.90
N SER A 21 7.23 43.95 11.88
CA SER A 21 7.58 44.00 10.48
C SER A 21 7.98 45.42 10.08
N GLN A 22 9.24 45.64 9.73
CA GLN A 22 9.66 46.79 8.93
C GLN A 22 9.89 46.33 7.50
N SER A 23 8.90 46.62 6.65
CA SER A 23 9.03 46.65 5.20
C SER A 23 9.69 47.95 4.79
N SER A 24 10.91 47.89 4.25
CA SER A 24 11.50 48.99 3.49
C SER A 24 11.84 48.51 2.08
N SER A 25 11.29 49.26 1.14
CA SER A 25 11.42 49.13 -0.30
C SER A 25 12.83 49.43 -0.78
N SER A 26 13.32 48.66 -1.74
CA SER A 26 14.22 49.20 -2.77
C SER A 26 14.02 48.46 -4.09
N SER A 27 13.36 49.17 -4.99
CA SER A 27 13.30 48.91 -6.42
C SER A 27 14.67 49.16 -7.07
N LEU A 28 15.19 48.19 -7.82
CA LEU A 28 16.24 48.42 -8.81
C LEU A 28 15.96 47.55 -10.04
N ALA A 29 15.32 48.19 -11.03
CA ALA A 29 15.28 47.73 -12.40
C ALA A 29 16.36 48.46 -13.22
N ARG A 30 17.21 47.68 -13.89
CA ARG A 30 17.96 47.93 -15.15
C ARG A 30 19.04 46.84 -15.18
N GLY A 31 19.15 45.96 -16.16
CA GLY A 31 18.84 46.09 -17.58
C GLY A 31 20.15 45.93 -18.34
N THR A 32 20.49 44.71 -18.74
CA THR A 32 21.56 44.44 -19.70
C THR A 32 21.15 43.33 -20.67
N ASN A 33 20.71 43.81 -21.83
CA ASN A 33 20.66 43.18 -23.15
C ASN A 33 21.32 41.80 -23.30
N PHE A 34 20.51 40.74 -23.40
CA PHE A 34 20.93 39.54 -24.13
C PHE A 34 20.55 39.71 -25.60
N ARG A 35 21.54 40.07 -26.42
CA ARG A 35 21.44 40.03 -27.88
C ARG A 35 21.25 38.58 -28.32
N THR A 36 20.14 38.36 -29.01
CA THR A 36 19.92 37.25 -29.95
C THR A 36 21.05 37.26 -30.98
N VAL A 37 21.81 36.17 -31.05
CA VAL A 37 22.58 35.81 -32.25
C VAL A 37 22.10 34.44 -32.68
N CYS A 38 21.25 34.45 -33.69
CA CYS A 38 20.92 33.29 -34.49
C CYS A 38 22.05 33.08 -35.52
N CYS A 39 22.20 31.82 -35.95
CA CYS A 39 22.97 31.33 -37.10
C CYS A 39 24.47 31.04 -36.87
N THR A 40 24.86 29.77 -36.66
CA THR A 40 25.09 28.76 -37.72
C THR A 40 25.93 27.57 -37.22
N ASN A 41 25.66 26.40 -37.82
CA ASN A 41 26.46 25.18 -37.89
C ASN A 41 26.49 24.25 -36.66
N ALA A 42 25.45 23.42 -36.60
CA ALA A 42 25.49 22.09 -36.05
C ALA A 42 26.60 21.25 -36.72
N THR A 43 27.55 20.74 -35.93
CA THR A 43 28.15 19.40 -36.07
C THR A 43 29.08 19.16 -34.88
N SER A 44 28.52 18.74 -33.75
CA SER A 44 29.32 18.09 -32.71
C SER A 44 28.67 16.77 -32.34
N LYS A 45 29.05 15.71 -33.06
CA LYS A 45 28.96 14.34 -32.55
C LYS A 45 29.92 14.23 -31.37
N ALA A 46 29.47 14.62 -30.18
CA ALA A 46 30.13 14.22 -28.95
C ALA A 46 29.92 12.71 -28.82
N LYS A 47 30.90 11.94 -29.29
CA LYS A 47 30.94 10.48 -29.14
C LYS A 47 31.05 10.21 -27.65
N ILE A 48 29.96 9.75 -27.05
CA ILE A 48 29.98 9.15 -25.71
C ILE A 48 31.10 8.09 -25.75
N PRO A 49 32.10 8.13 -24.85
CA PRO A 49 33.15 7.12 -24.84
C PRO A 49 32.50 5.77 -24.55
N LEU A 50 32.37 4.96 -25.61
CA LEU A 50 31.88 3.60 -25.48
C LEU A 50 32.97 2.79 -24.79
N PRO A 51 32.67 2.03 -23.73
CA PRO A 51 33.63 1.09 -23.17
C PRO A 51 34.07 0.12 -24.27
N PRO A 52 35.30 -0.43 -24.19
CA PRO A 52 35.79 -1.37 -25.19
C PRO A 52 34.83 -2.56 -25.30
N ILE A 53 34.14 -2.65 -26.43
CA ILE A 53 33.20 -3.73 -26.72
C ILE A 53 34.00 -4.96 -27.11
N ASN A 54 33.85 -6.04 -26.35
CA ASN A 54 34.40 -7.34 -26.75
C ASN A 54 33.47 -7.95 -27.82
N PRO A 55 33.93 -8.12 -29.07
CA PRO A 55 33.10 -8.63 -30.16
C PRO A 55 32.72 -10.12 -29.99
N LYS A 56 33.38 -10.83 -29.06
CA LYS A 56 33.08 -12.23 -28.74
C LYS A 56 32.24 -12.38 -27.46
N ASP A 57 31.72 -11.28 -26.92
CA ASP A 57 30.93 -11.36 -25.69
C ASP A 57 29.61 -12.12 -25.94
N PRO A 58 29.38 -13.26 -25.26
CA PRO A 58 28.13 -14.01 -25.37
C PRO A 58 26.92 -13.19 -24.91
N PHE A 59 27.12 -12.16 -24.06
CA PHE A 59 26.07 -11.24 -23.65
C PHE A 59 25.68 -10.27 -24.79
N LEU A 60 26.66 -9.63 -25.43
CA LEU A 60 26.38 -8.64 -26.49
C LEU A 60 25.81 -9.29 -27.75
N SER A 61 26.23 -10.50 -28.08
CA SER A 61 25.66 -11.28 -29.18
C SER A 61 24.21 -11.68 -28.92
N LYS A 62 23.89 -12.13 -27.69
CA LYS A 62 22.50 -12.38 -27.26
C LYS A 62 21.65 -11.10 -27.25
N LEU A 63 22.22 -9.98 -26.79
CA LEU A 63 21.52 -8.70 -26.77
C LEU A 63 21.24 -8.21 -28.19
N ALA A 64 22.20 -8.31 -29.09
CA ALA A 64 22.02 -7.97 -30.51
C ALA A 64 21.01 -8.90 -31.20
N SER A 65 21.00 -10.20 -30.88
CA SER A 65 19.99 -11.13 -31.41
C SER A 65 18.59 -10.81 -30.86
N VAL A 66 18.45 -10.47 -29.58
CA VAL A 66 17.16 -10.09 -28.99
C VAL A 66 16.67 -8.76 -29.54
N ALA A 67 17.57 -7.77 -29.70
CA ALA A 67 17.25 -6.47 -30.28
C ALA A 67 16.79 -6.56 -31.75
N SER A 68 17.37 -7.48 -32.52
CA SER A 68 17.01 -7.70 -33.93
C SER A 68 15.76 -8.55 -34.10
N THR A 69 15.55 -9.54 -33.24
CA THR A 69 14.41 -10.47 -33.34
C THR A 69 13.13 -9.87 -32.77
N SER A 70 13.25 -9.09 -31.69
CA SER A 70 12.09 -8.57 -30.96
C SER A 70 12.47 -7.32 -30.16
N PRO A 71 12.63 -6.15 -30.81
CA PRO A 71 13.00 -4.89 -30.13
C PRO A 71 11.99 -4.51 -29.03
N GLU A 72 10.73 -4.89 -29.20
CA GLU A 72 9.66 -4.72 -28.22
C GLU A 72 9.92 -5.43 -26.89
N THR A 73 10.72 -6.51 -26.86
CA THR A 73 11.08 -7.22 -25.61
C THR A 73 12.13 -6.47 -24.78
N LEU A 74 12.88 -5.55 -25.38
CA LEU A 74 13.81 -4.67 -24.68
C LEU A 74 13.15 -3.40 -24.16
N LEU A 75 12.07 -2.97 -24.83
CA LEU A 75 11.32 -1.77 -24.48
C LEU A 75 10.20 -2.07 -23.48
N ASN A 76 9.56 -3.23 -23.61
CA ASN A 76 8.48 -3.64 -22.74
C ASN A 76 9.03 -4.54 -21.62
N ARG A 77 8.93 -4.06 -20.37
CA ARG A 77 8.99 -4.93 -19.20
C ARG A 77 7.98 -6.07 -19.39
N PRO A 78 8.28 -7.34 -19.06
CA PRO A 78 7.25 -8.36 -18.94
C PRO A 78 6.34 -7.97 -17.78
N SER A 79 5.36 -7.14 -18.09
CA SER A 79 4.26 -6.77 -17.20
C SER A 79 3.31 -7.93 -17.24
N ASN A 80 3.40 -8.83 -16.27
CA ASN A 80 2.32 -9.76 -16.05
C ASN A 80 1.19 -8.96 -15.42
N SER A 81 0.23 -8.48 -16.22
CA SER A 81 -0.90 -7.65 -15.75
C SER A 81 -1.72 -8.31 -14.64
N ASP A 82 -1.53 -9.61 -14.47
CA ASP A 82 -2.15 -10.50 -13.48
C ASP A 82 -1.41 -10.59 -12.15
N SER A 83 -0.23 -10.01 -12.01
CA SER A 83 0.57 -10.02 -10.76
C SER A 83 0.72 -8.61 -10.20
N PRO A 84 0.53 -8.40 -8.89
CA PRO A 84 0.78 -7.10 -8.26
C PRO A 84 2.23 -6.64 -8.48
N PRO A 85 2.47 -5.32 -8.59
CA PRO A 85 3.80 -4.77 -8.66
C PRO A 85 4.54 -5.14 -7.38
N TYR A 86 5.87 -5.27 -7.51
CA TYR A 86 6.79 -5.68 -6.45
C TYR A 86 6.87 -7.19 -6.18
N LEU A 87 5.91 -8.02 -6.63
CA LEU A 87 6.16 -9.46 -6.68
C LEU A 87 7.26 -9.77 -7.70
N ASP A 88 7.23 -9.18 -8.88
CA ASP A 88 8.26 -9.35 -9.92
C ASP A 88 9.69 -9.02 -9.45
N LEU A 89 9.83 -8.23 -8.37
CA LEU A 89 11.11 -7.85 -7.78
C LEU A 89 11.91 -9.06 -7.27
N PHE A 90 11.22 -10.13 -6.87
CA PHE A 90 11.84 -11.34 -6.36
C PHE A 90 12.26 -12.33 -7.47
N ASP A 91 11.77 -12.18 -8.71
CA ASP A 91 12.16 -13.06 -9.85
C ASP A 91 13.38 -12.50 -10.59
N ALA A 92 13.46 -11.18 -10.69
CA ALA A 92 14.59 -10.46 -11.25
C ALA A 92 14.86 -9.24 -10.36
N PRO A 93 15.70 -9.37 -9.32
CA PRO A 93 16.08 -8.25 -8.47
C PRO A 93 16.99 -7.30 -9.27
N GLN A 94 16.38 -6.50 -10.14
CA GLN A 94 17.01 -5.25 -10.54
C GLN A 94 16.94 -4.34 -9.32
N LEU A 95 18.12 -3.97 -8.80
CA LEU A 95 18.28 -2.73 -8.04
C LEU A 95 17.41 -1.69 -8.75
N MET A 96 16.38 -1.17 -8.05
CA MET A 96 15.52 -0.10 -8.58
C MET A 96 16.44 0.86 -9.30
N ALA A 97 16.27 0.99 -10.62
CA ALA A 97 17.16 1.81 -11.42
C ALA A 97 17.32 3.15 -10.71
N ALA A 98 18.56 3.64 -10.58
CA ALA A 98 18.82 4.90 -9.89
C ALA A 98 17.78 5.93 -10.37
N PRO A 99 17.19 6.77 -9.50
CA PRO A 99 15.96 7.51 -9.81
C PRO A 99 15.99 8.27 -11.16
N ALA A 100 17.18 8.67 -11.62
CA ALA A 100 17.42 9.28 -12.94
C ALA A 100 17.21 8.37 -14.18
N GLN A 101 17.21 7.04 -14.03
CA GLN A 101 17.00 6.07 -15.12
C GLN A 101 15.53 5.67 -15.29
N VAL A 102 14.73 5.76 -14.23
CA VAL A 102 13.27 5.50 -14.25
C VAL A 102 12.51 6.60 -15.01
N GLU A 103 13.07 7.81 -15.12
CA GLU A 103 12.42 8.97 -15.75
C GLU A 103 12.21 8.88 -17.27
N ARG A 104 12.86 7.94 -17.98
CA ARG A 104 12.91 8.00 -19.46
C ARG A 104 11.83 7.21 -20.21
N SER A 105 11.09 6.32 -19.57
CA SER A 105 10.21 5.37 -20.28
C SER A 105 8.74 5.38 -19.87
N VAL A 106 8.34 6.21 -18.90
CA VAL A 106 6.93 6.35 -18.51
C VAL A 106 6.40 7.65 -19.09
N SER A 107 5.27 7.60 -19.79
CA SER A 107 4.56 8.78 -20.32
C SER A 107 4.57 9.92 -19.31
N TYR A 108 4.95 11.13 -19.74
CA TYR A 108 4.96 12.32 -18.90
C TYR A 108 3.60 12.50 -18.20
N ASN A 109 3.52 12.10 -16.93
CA ASN A 109 2.40 12.48 -16.07
C ASN A 109 2.80 13.81 -15.41
N GLU A 110 2.18 14.89 -15.85
CA GLU A 110 2.46 16.26 -15.38
C GLU A 110 2.31 16.41 -13.86
N HIS A 111 1.49 15.53 -13.25
CA HIS A 111 1.23 15.51 -11.82
C HIS A 111 2.22 14.66 -11.01
N ARG A 112 3.15 13.92 -11.66
CA ARG A 112 4.14 13.09 -10.95
C ARG A 112 5.37 13.92 -10.56
N PRO A 113 5.78 13.92 -9.27
CA PRO A 113 6.94 14.67 -8.83
C PRO A 113 8.22 14.14 -9.50
N ARG A 114 9.10 15.06 -9.92
CA ARG A 114 10.39 14.78 -10.61
C ARG A 114 11.45 14.12 -9.73
N ARG A 115 11.24 14.04 -8.42
CA ARG A 115 12.16 13.40 -7.49
C ARG A 115 11.39 12.34 -6.70
N PRO A 116 12.02 11.19 -6.38
CA PRO A 116 11.40 10.23 -5.50
C PRO A 116 11.11 10.89 -4.14
N PRO A 117 9.96 10.57 -3.52
CA PRO A 117 9.62 11.12 -2.23
C PRO A 117 10.61 10.66 -1.14
N PRO A 118 10.79 11.45 -0.07
CA PRO A 118 11.82 11.19 0.95
C PRO A 118 11.45 10.09 1.94
N ASP A 119 10.17 9.78 2.10
CA ASP A 119 9.62 8.87 3.10
C ASP A 119 9.00 7.59 2.49
N LEU A 120 9.00 6.51 3.27
CA LEU A 120 8.55 5.19 2.82
C LEU A 120 7.05 5.14 2.43
N PRO A 121 6.10 5.69 3.21
CA PRO A 121 4.69 5.68 2.83
C PRO A 121 4.45 6.41 1.50
N SER A 122 5.08 7.57 1.31
CA SER A 122 4.99 8.29 0.04
C SER A 122 5.65 7.53 -1.12
N LEU A 123 6.72 6.76 -0.87
CA LEU A 123 7.32 5.88 -1.87
C LEU A 123 6.34 4.78 -2.32
N LEU A 124 5.63 4.14 -1.36
CA LEU A 124 4.61 3.15 -1.66
C LEU A 124 3.44 3.75 -2.44
N LEU A 125 2.97 4.93 -2.03
CA LEU A 125 1.89 5.63 -2.73
C LEU A 125 2.28 6.04 -4.16
N ASN A 126 3.54 6.44 -4.39
CA ASN A 126 4.08 6.67 -5.74
C ASN A 126 4.14 5.37 -6.58
N GLY A 127 4.27 4.22 -5.92
CA GLY A 127 4.08 2.89 -6.50
C GLY A 127 2.61 2.46 -6.64
N ARG A 128 1.65 3.34 -6.30
CA ARG A 128 0.20 3.08 -6.25
C ARG A 128 -0.20 2.00 -5.25
N ILE A 129 0.61 1.82 -4.20
CA ILE A 129 0.36 0.86 -3.13
C ILE A 129 -0.19 1.62 -1.93
N VAL A 130 -1.40 1.25 -1.51
CA VAL A 130 -2.05 1.69 -0.28
C VAL A 130 -1.96 0.54 0.73
N TYR A 131 -1.32 0.77 1.87
CA TYR A 131 -1.06 -0.26 2.87
C TYR A 131 -1.90 -0.05 4.13
N ILE A 132 -2.82 -0.97 4.40
CA ILE A 132 -3.65 -0.99 5.62
C ILE A 132 -3.04 -1.97 6.61
N GLY A 133 -2.17 -1.46 7.50
CA GLY A 133 -1.48 -2.26 8.53
C GLY A 133 -2.05 -2.18 9.94
N MET A 134 -3.11 -1.39 10.15
CA MET A 134 -3.68 -1.10 11.48
C MET A 134 -5.18 -1.37 11.51
N PRO A 135 -5.80 -1.50 12.69
CA PRO A 135 -7.25 -1.50 12.80
C PRO A 135 -7.87 -0.25 12.16
N LEU A 136 -9.06 -0.42 11.57
CA LEU A 136 -9.82 0.64 10.92
C LEU A 136 -10.42 1.57 11.97
N VAL A 137 -9.70 2.65 12.23
CA VAL A 137 -10.12 3.79 13.07
C VAL A 137 -10.33 5.01 12.17
N PRO A 138 -11.09 6.03 12.61
CA PRO A 138 -11.39 7.20 11.78
C PRO A 138 -10.18 7.84 11.08
N ALA A 139 -9.06 7.98 11.78
CA ALA A 139 -7.83 8.53 11.21
C ALA A 139 -7.21 7.66 10.10
N VAL A 140 -7.32 6.33 10.21
CA VAL A 140 -6.83 5.39 9.20
C VAL A 140 -7.75 5.42 7.98
N THR A 141 -9.06 5.40 8.22
CA THR A 141 -10.07 5.50 7.16
C THR A 141 -9.92 6.76 6.34
N GLU A 142 -9.76 7.92 7.01
CA GLU A 142 -9.56 9.21 6.35
C GLU A 142 -8.34 9.18 5.43
N LEU A 143 -7.20 8.67 5.91
CA LEU A 143 -5.98 8.57 5.11
C LEU A 143 -6.14 7.63 3.92
N VAL A 144 -6.72 6.44 4.13
CA VAL A 144 -6.93 5.47 3.04
C VAL A 144 -7.82 6.06 1.95
N ILE A 145 -8.93 6.71 2.32
CA ILE A 145 -9.83 7.35 1.35
C ILE A 145 -9.11 8.48 0.62
N ALA A 146 -8.34 9.32 1.32
CA ALA A 146 -7.56 10.39 0.72
C ALA A 146 -6.53 9.86 -0.30
N GLU A 147 -5.82 8.78 0.04
CA GLU A 147 -4.85 8.12 -0.84
C GLU A 147 -5.53 7.54 -2.09
N LEU A 148 -6.68 6.88 -1.93
CA LEU A 148 -7.47 6.35 -3.04
C LEU A 148 -7.94 7.45 -4.00
N MET A 149 -8.48 8.54 -3.45
CA MET A 149 -8.92 9.70 -4.25
C MET A 149 -7.74 10.37 -4.96
N TYR A 150 -6.58 10.47 -4.31
CA TYR A 150 -5.37 11.01 -4.90
C TYR A 150 -4.89 10.16 -6.08
N LEU A 151 -4.84 8.83 -5.94
CA LEU A 151 -4.42 7.93 -7.02
C LEU A 151 -5.35 7.97 -8.23
N GLN A 152 -6.64 8.14 -7.99
CA GLN A 152 -7.66 8.34 -9.02
C GLN A 152 -7.51 9.65 -9.78
N TRP A 153 -7.14 10.73 -9.08
CA TRP A 153 -6.85 12.03 -9.70
C TRP A 153 -5.56 11.98 -10.52
N MET A 154 -4.53 11.29 -10.01
CA MET A 154 -3.23 11.13 -10.66
C MET A 154 -3.30 10.39 -12.00
N ASP A 155 -3.93 9.20 -12.01
CA ASP A 155 -4.26 8.50 -13.24
C ASP A 155 -5.47 7.58 -12.97
N PRO A 156 -6.61 7.80 -13.64
CA PRO A 156 -7.82 7.00 -13.47
C PRO A 156 -7.78 5.62 -14.15
N LYS A 157 -6.79 5.36 -15.03
CA LYS A 157 -6.69 4.12 -15.82
C LYS A 157 -5.79 3.08 -15.18
N GLU A 158 -4.78 3.53 -14.43
CA GLU A 158 -3.83 2.63 -13.80
C GLU A 158 -4.42 1.94 -12.56
N PRO A 159 -4.07 0.67 -12.30
CA PRO A 159 -4.58 -0.06 -11.13
C PRO A 159 -4.07 0.52 -9.80
N ILE A 160 -4.85 0.31 -8.74
CA ILE A 160 -4.49 0.61 -7.36
C ILE A 160 -4.30 -0.70 -6.61
N TYR A 161 -3.23 -0.79 -5.81
CA TYR A 161 -2.89 -2.00 -5.06
C TYR A 161 -3.14 -1.78 -3.58
N LEU A 162 -4.14 -2.48 -3.04
CA LEU A 162 -4.54 -2.40 -1.66
C LEU A 162 -3.98 -3.58 -0.87
N TYR A 163 -2.95 -3.34 -0.08
CA TYR A 163 -2.31 -4.34 0.75
C TYR A 163 -2.94 -4.32 2.14
N ILE A 164 -3.45 -5.46 2.59
CA ILE A 164 -4.27 -5.59 3.79
C ILE A 164 -3.55 -6.48 4.79
N ASN A 165 -3.29 -5.90 5.95
CA ASN A 165 -2.88 -6.57 7.17
C ASN A 165 -3.60 -5.88 8.35
N SER A 166 -4.90 -6.12 8.47
CA SER A 166 -5.77 -5.44 9.41
C SER A 166 -6.77 -6.38 10.05
N THR A 167 -7.02 -6.13 11.32
CA THR A 167 -7.99 -6.81 12.15
C THR A 167 -9.42 -6.25 11.98
N GLY A 168 -9.61 -5.29 11.06
CA GLY A 168 -10.88 -4.60 10.85
C GLY A 168 -11.13 -3.56 11.95
N THR A 169 -12.33 -3.48 12.49
CA THR A 169 -12.71 -2.50 13.53
C THR A 169 -12.36 -2.96 14.96
N THR A 170 -11.82 -4.16 15.11
CA THR A 170 -11.42 -4.74 16.40
C THR A 170 -9.92 -4.84 16.52
N ARG A 171 -9.34 -4.68 17.71
CA ARG A 171 -7.95 -5.05 18.02
C ARG A 171 -7.81 -6.55 18.30
N ASP A 172 -6.58 -7.03 18.36
CA ASP A 172 -6.25 -8.41 18.71
C ASP A 172 -6.76 -8.81 20.11
N ASP A 173 -6.83 -7.84 21.04
CA ASP A 173 -7.37 -8.03 22.39
C ASP A 173 -8.91 -8.24 22.41
N GLY A 174 -9.58 -8.12 21.26
CA GLY A 174 -11.03 -8.22 21.11
C GLY A 174 -11.80 -6.93 21.41
N GLU A 175 -11.09 -5.85 21.77
CA GLU A 175 -11.67 -4.52 21.95
C GLU A 175 -12.10 -3.92 20.61
N THR A 176 -13.26 -3.27 20.57
CA THR A 176 -13.75 -2.55 19.39
C THR A 176 -13.20 -1.13 19.39
N VAL A 177 -12.42 -0.77 18.38
CA VAL A 177 -11.68 0.51 18.30
C VAL A 177 -12.25 1.43 17.23
N GLY A 178 -12.93 0.86 16.24
CA GLY A 178 -13.61 1.60 15.19
C GLY A 178 -15.09 1.24 15.11
N MET A 179 -15.84 2.06 14.38
CA MET A 179 -17.22 1.75 14.04
C MET A 179 -17.27 0.97 12.73
N GLU A 180 -18.33 0.20 12.52
CA GLU A 180 -18.57 -0.56 11.28
C GLU A 180 -18.55 0.33 10.02
N THR A 181 -18.96 1.59 10.20
CA THR A 181 -18.96 2.64 9.18
C THR A 181 -17.58 2.92 8.59
N GLU A 182 -16.50 2.70 9.36
CA GLU A 182 -15.12 2.89 8.87
C GLU A 182 -14.82 1.96 7.69
N GLY A 183 -15.20 0.69 7.81
CA GLY A 183 -15.05 -0.28 6.74
C GLY A 183 -15.96 0.02 5.55
N PHE A 184 -17.20 0.44 5.81
CA PHE A 184 -18.15 0.79 4.76
C PHE A 184 -17.74 2.04 3.97
N ALA A 185 -17.14 3.04 4.62
CA ALA A 185 -16.65 4.24 3.95
C ALA A 185 -15.52 3.92 2.95
N ILE A 186 -14.56 3.07 3.34
CA ILE A 186 -13.49 2.62 2.43
C ILE A 186 -14.10 1.78 1.30
N TYR A 187 -15.04 0.89 1.62
CA TYR A 187 -15.72 0.06 0.63
C TYR A 187 -16.44 0.90 -0.44
N ASP A 188 -17.22 1.89 -0.02
CA ASP A 188 -17.96 2.76 -0.95
C ASP A 188 -17.00 3.62 -1.76
N ALA A 189 -15.91 4.11 -1.16
CA ALA A 189 -14.84 4.78 -1.89
C ALA A 189 -14.26 3.85 -2.97
N MET A 190 -13.91 2.60 -2.64
CA MET A 190 -13.41 1.61 -3.61
C MET A 190 -14.39 1.41 -4.78
N MET A 191 -15.69 1.32 -4.52
CA MET A 191 -16.72 1.13 -5.56
C MET A 191 -16.96 2.36 -6.43
N GLN A 192 -16.63 3.56 -5.94
CA GLN A 192 -16.81 4.81 -6.68
C GLN A 192 -15.66 5.10 -7.66
N LEU A 193 -14.48 4.54 -7.43
CA LEU A 193 -13.30 4.76 -8.28
C LEU A 193 -13.46 4.08 -9.64
N LYS A 194 -12.91 4.70 -10.68
CA LYS A 194 -12.78 4.15 -12.03
C LYS A 194 -11.60 3.19 -12.15
N ASN A 195 -10.61 3.33 -11.26
CA ASN A 195 -9.43 2.49 -11.23
C ASN A 195 -9.79 1.04 -10.90
N GLU A 196 -9.07 0.10 -11.51
CA GLU A 196 -9.10 -1.30 -11.07
C GLU A 196 -8.39 -1.43 -9.72
N ILE A 197 -8.97 -2.17 -8.77
CA ILE A 197 -8.43 -2.30 -7.40
C ILE A 197 -8.01 -3.74 -7.16
N HIS A 198 -6.71 -3.93 -6.98
CA HIS A 198 -6.10 -5.22 -6.70
C HIS A 198 -5.89 -5.34 -5.20
N THR A 199 -6.47 -6.36 -4.57
CA THR A 199 -6.39 -6.54 -3.12
C THR A 199 -5.42 -7.66 -2.78
N VAL A 200 -4.56 -7.45 -1.78
CA VAL A 200 -3.56 -8.43 -1.36
C VAL A 200 -3.60 -8.58 0.16
N ALA A 201 -4.01 -9.75 0.65
CA ALA A 201 -3.87 -10.09 2.06
C ALA A 201 -2.45 -10.60 2.37
N VAL A 202 -1.73 -9.85 3.21
CA VAL A 202 -0.33 -10.11 3.57
C VAL A 202 -0.25 -10.91 4.88
N GLY A 203 -1.00 -10.51 5.90
CA GLY A 203 -0.98 -11.12 7.22
C GLY A 203 -2.38 -11.54 7.68
N ALA A 204 -3.17 -10.57 8.15
CA ALA A 204 -4.56 -10.81 8.55
C ALA A 204 -5.54 -9.91 7.78
N ALA A 205 -6.69 -10.46 7.42
CA ALA A 205 -7.81 -9.70 6.88
C ALA A 205 -9.09 -10.14 7.61
N ILE A 206 -9.48 -9.39 8.64
CA ILE A 206 -10.52 -9.79 9.59
C ILE A 206 -11.72 -8.84 9.53
N GLY A 207 -12.93 -9.38 9.59
CA GLY A 207 -14.17 -8.61 9.66
C GLY A 207 -14.34 -7.71 8.44
N GLN A 208 -14.32 -6.39 8.66
CA GLN A 208 -14.44 -5.37 7.63
C GLN A 208 -13.21 -5.37 6.72
N ALA A 209 -12.02 -5.70 7.23
CA ALA A 209 -10.85 -5.87 6.37
C ALA A 209 -11.00 -7.10 5.44
N CYS A 210 -11.70 -8.15 5.88
CA CYS A 210 -12.06 -9.28 5.02
C CYS A 210 -13.08 -8.87 3.93
N LEU A 211 -14.01 -7.97 4.24
CA LEU A 211 -14.89 -7.36 3.24
C LEU A 211 -14.08 -6.58 2.20
N LEU A 212 -13.15 -5.72 2.64
CA LEU A 212 -12.30 -4.95 1.72
C LEU A 212 -11.46 -5.86 0.82
N LEU A 213 -10.92 -6.96 1.37
CA LEU A 213 -10.22 -7.98 0.58
C LEU A 213 -11.11 -8.57 -0.51
N ALA A 214 -12.33 -8.97 -0.15
CA ALA A 214 -13.30 -9.56 -1.08
C ALA A 214 -13.81 -8.55 -2.13
N ALA A 215 -13.84 -7.26 -1.80
CA ALA A 215 -14.34 -6.18 -2.64
C ALA A 215 -13.36 -5.72 -3.74
N GLY A 216 -12.16 -6.29 -3.80
CA GLY A 216 -11.25 -6.07 -4.93
C GLY A 216 -11.84 -6.52 -6.27
N SER A 217 -11.24 -6.08 -7.36
CA SER A 217 -11.66 -6.44 -8.71
C SER A 217 -11.56 -7.96 -8.91
N GLN A 218 -12.62 -8.57 -9.45
CA GLN A 218 -12.72 -10.01 -9.67
C GLN A 218 -11.54 -10.52 -10.51
N GLY A 219 -10.87 -11.58 -10.05
CA GLY A 219 -9.66 -12.15 -10.67
C GLY A 219 -8.36 -11.51 -10.19
N LYS A 220 -8.43 -10.41 -9.43
CA LYS A 220 -7.30 -9.64 -8.88
C LYS A 220 -7.32 -9.56 -7.36
N ARG A 221 -7.98 -10.51 -6.69
CA ARG A 221 -7.99 -10.65 -5.23
C ARG A 221 -7.00 -11.72 -4.82
N PHE A 222 -6.03 -11.35 -4.02
CA PHE A 222 -4.87 -12.17 -3.71
C PHE A 222 -4.66 -12.36 -2.21
N MET A 223 -4.01 -13.47 -1.84
CA MET A 223 -3.63 -13.76 -0.46
C MET A 223 -2.32 -14.51 -0.39
N MET A 224 -1.48 -14.17 0.58
CA MET A 224 -0.27 -14.94 0.90
C MET A 224 -0.64 -16.28 1.56
N PRO A 225 0.19 -17.33 1.46
CA PRO A 225 -0.25 -18.67 1.87
C PRO A 225 -0.52 -18.85 3.36
N HIS A 226 0.26 -18.14 4.19
CA HIS A 226 0.12 -18.14 5.65
C HIS A 226 -0.73 -16.99 6.19
N ALA A 227 -1.27 -16.14 5.30
CA ALA A 227 -2.20 -15.12 5.72
C ALA A 227 -3.51 -15.77 6.19
N LYS A 228 -4.24 -15.07 7.07
CA LYS A 228 -5.54 -15.50 7.56
C LYS A 228 -6.63 -14.50 7.23
N ALA A 229 -7.73 -15.01 6.69
CA ALA A 229 -8.95 -14.25 6.51
C ALA A 229 -9.95 -14.70 7.59
N MET A 230 -10.70 -13.77 8.16
CA MET A 230 -11.75 -14.12 9.11
C MET A 230 -13.01 -13.32 8.85
N ILE A 231 -14.13 -14.03 8.74
CA ILE A 231 -15.46 -13.43 8.78
C ILE A 231 -15.97 -13.53 10.22
N GLN A 232 -16.36 -12.41 10.80
CA GLN A 232 -16.93 -12.35 12.15
C GLN A 232 -18.07 -11.35 12.20
N GLN A 233 -18.98 -11.57 13.15
CA GLN A 233 -20.10 -10.67 13.39
C GLN A 233 -19.63 -9.33 13.98
N PRO A 234 -20.23 -8.21 13.56
CA PRO A 234 -20.10 -6.93 14.25
C PRO A 234 -20.42 -7.05 15.74
N ARG A 235 -19.62 -6.37 16.57
CA ARG A 235 -19.77 -6.38 18.03
C ARG A 235 -20.50 -5.12 18.47
N VAL A 236 -21.36 -5.28 19.49
CA VAL A 236 -21.90 -4.11 20.19
C VAL A 236 -20.79 -3.56 21.09
N PRO A 237 -20.33 -2.31 20.91
CA PRO A 237 -19.30 -1.74 21.76
C PRO A 237 -19.78 -1.69 23.21
N SER A 238 -18.84 -1.80 24.16
CA SER A 238 -19.17 -1.78 25.60
C SER A 238 -19.93 -0.49 25.94
N SER A 239 -21.17 -0.65 26.40
CA SER A 239 -22.10 0.47 26.62
C SER A 239 -22.10 1.01 28.05
N GLY A 240 -21.34 0.42 28.98
CA GLY A 240 -21.34 0.82 30.39
C GLY A 240 -22.76 0.88 30.98
N LEU A 241 -23.01 1.83 31.88
CA LEU A 241 -24.35 2.14 32.39
C LEU A 241 -25.03 3.12 31.42
N MET A 242 -25.96 2.61 30.60
CA MET A 242 -26.78 3.40 29.67
C MET A 242 -28.28 3.16 29.92
N PRO A 243 -29.14 4.13 29.57
CA PRO A 243 -30.59 3.92 29.55
C PRO A 243 -31.00 2.74 28.66
N ALA A 244 -32.03 2.00 29.07
CA ALA A 244 -32.52 0.82 28.36
C ALA A 244 -32.97 1.13 26.91
N SER A 245 -33.55 2.32 26.70
CA SER A 245 -33.92 2.82 25.36
C SER A 245 -32.72 2.90 24.42
N ASP A 246 -31.60 3.40 24.92
CA ASP A 246 -30.42 3.70 24.11
C ASP A 246 -29.66 2.41 23.78
N VAL A 247 -29.65 1.46 24.73
CA VAL A 247 -29.14 0.10 24.51
C VAL A 247 -29.92 -0.57 23.37
N LEU A 248 -31.25 -0.47 23.37
CA LEU A 248 -32.09 -1.04 22.31
C LEU A 248 -31.80 -0.39 20.94
N ILE A 249 -31.61 0.94 20.88
CA ILE A 249 -31.29 1.66 19.64
C ILE A 249 -29.94 1.19 19.09
N ARG A 250 -28.90 1.13 19.93
CA ARG A 250 -27.56 0.67 19.51
C ARG A 250 -27.57 -0.79 19.07
N ALA A 251 -28.30 -1.66 19.77
CA ALA A 251 -28.42 -3.07 19.38
C ALA A 251 -29.05 -3.21 18.00
N LYS A 252 -30.12 -2.45 17.71
CA LYS A 252 -30.75 -2.42 16.38
C LYS A 252 -29.78 -1.96 15.29
N GLU A 253 -29.00 -0.92 15.55
CA GLU A 253 -28.02 -0.40 14.60
C GLU A 253 -26.93 -1.43 14.26
N VAL A 254 -26.40 -2.15 15.26
CA VAL A 254 -25.41 -3.21 15.03
C VAL A 254 -26.01 -4.37 14.24
N ILE A 255 -27.29 -4.70 14.44
CA ILE A 255 -27.99 -5.71 13.63
C ILE A 255 -28.13 -5.25 12.18
N THR A 256 -28.46 -3.97 11.94
CA THR A 256 -28.50 -3.39 10.59
C THR A 256 -27.15 -3.49 9.91
N ASN A 257 -26.08 -3.09 10.60
CA ASN A 257 -24.71 -3.15 10.07
C ASN A 257 -24.27 -4.59 9.76
N ARG A 258 -24.65 -5.54 10.62
CA ARG A 258 -24.48 -6.98 10.36
C ARG A 258 -25.18 -7.40 9.07
N ASP A 259 -26.45 -7.04 8.88
CA ASP A 259 -27.19 -7.41 7.67
C ASP A 259 -26.58 -6.81 6.40
N THR A 260 -26.11 -5.57 6.48
CA THR A 260 -25.37 -4.92 5.39
C THR A 260 -24.09 -5.69 5.07
N LEU A 261 -23.29 -6.02 6.09
CA LEU A 261 -22.05 -6.78 5.90
C LEU A 261 -22.30 -8.16 5.24
N VAL A 262 -23.34 -8.90 5.67
CA VAL A 262 -23.74 -10.18 5.04
C VAL A 262 -24.06 -9.98 3.56
N LYS A 263 -24.84 -8.94 3.22
CA LYS A 263 -25.22 -8.66 1.84
C LYS A 263 -24.01 -8.36 0.97
N LEU A 264 -23.09 -7.54 1.47
CA LEU A 264 -21.89 -7.17 0.74
C LEU A 264 -20.94 -8.37 0.56
N LEU A 265 -20.72 -9.16 1.61
CA LEU A 265 -19.90 -10.38 1.51
C LEU A 265 -20.51 -11.41 0.57
N ALA A 266 -21.83 -11.63 0.62
CA ALA A 266 -22.53 -12.53 -0.30
C ALA A 266 -22.36 -12.07 -1.76
N LYS A 267 -22.48 -10.76 -2.02
CA LYS A 267 -22.30 -10.17 -3.35
C LYS A 267 -20.91 -10.48 -3.93
N HIS A 268 -19.85 -10.31 -3.14
CA HIS A 268 -18.47 -10.45 -3.62
C HIS A 268 -17.93 -11.89 -3.57
N THR A 269 -18.45 -12.72 -2.68
CA THR A 269 -18.05 -14.13 -2.59
C THR A 269 -18.84 -15.06 -3.51
N GLY A 270 -20.01 -14.62 -3.99
CA GLY A 270 -20.91 -15.44 -4.81
C GLY A 270 -21.74 -16.45 -4.00
N ASN A 271 -21.62 -16.45 -2.67
CA ASN A 271 -22.40 -17.32 -1.79
C ASN A 271 -23.81 -16.76 -1.52
N SER A 272 -24.73 -17.62 -1.12
CA SER A 272 -26.06 -17.18 -0.68
C SER A 272 -25.99 -16.39 0.64
N LEU A 273 -26.94 -15.45 0.83
CA LEU A 273 -27.06 -14.67 2.08
C LEU A 273 -27.18 -15.57 3.31
N GLU A 274 -27.90 -16.69 3.20
CA GLU A 274 -28.07 -17.65 4.28
C GLU A 274 -26.76 -18.34 4.67
N THR A 275 -25.94 -18.72 3.67
CA THR A 275 -24.63 -19.34 3.90
C THR A 275 -23.73 -18.38 4.67
N VAL A 276 -23.59 -17.14 4.18
CA VAL A 276 -22.75 -16.12 4.82
C VAL A 276 -23.26 -15.78 6.22
N SER A 277 -24.57 -15.63 6.39
CA SER A 277 -25.19 -15.34 7.69
C SER A 277 -24.92 -16.46 8.71
N ASN A 278 -25.04 -17.73 8.29
CA ASN A 278 -24.78 -18.88 9.16
C ASN A 278 -23.30 -18.98 9.55
N VAL A 279 -22.39 -18.78 8.60
CA VAL A 279 -20.95 -18.79 8.85
C VAL A 279 -20.54 -17.65 9.80
N MET A 280 -21.12 -16.46 9.64
CA MET A 280 -20.77 -15.28 10.44
C MET A 280 -21.27 -15.34 11.89
N ARG A 281 -22.14 -16.29 12.26
CA ARG A 281 -22.62 -16.46 13.66
C ARG A 281 -21.49 -16.67 14.66
N ARG A 282 -20.37 -17.22 14.20
CA ARG A 282 -19.14 -17.43 14.97
C ARG A 282 -17.94 -16.96 14.15
N PRO A 283 -16.79 -16.67 14.80
CA PRO A 283 -15.56 -16.38 14.08
C PRO A 283 -15.23 -17.53 13.12
N PHE A 284 -15.19 -17.23 11.82
CA PHE A 284 -14.88 -18.19 10.77
C PHE A 284 -13.53 -17.89 10.16
N TYR A 285 -12.52 -18.63 10.61
CA TYR A 285 -11.15 -18.51 10.11
C TYR A 285 -11.00 -19.28 8.79
N MET A 286 -10.28 -18.66 7.87
CA MET A 286 -9.96 -19.20 6.57
C MET A 286 -8.46 -19.04 6.33
N ASP A 287 -7.80 -20.16 6.07
CA ASP A 287 -6.48 -20.17 5.45
C ASP A 287 -6.63 -19.83 3.96
N SER A 288 -5.52 -19.55 3.28
CA SER A 288 -5.50 -19.11 1.88
C SER A 288 -6.30 -20.01 0.92
N THR A 289 -6.21 -21.33 1.05
CA THR A 289 -6.99 -22.30 0.26
C THR A 289 -8.49 -22.19 0.53
N ARG A 290 -8.87 -22.18 1.81
CA ARG A 290 -10.27 -22.05 2.22
C ARG A 290 -10.87 -20.71 1.83
N ALA A 291 -10.10 -19.63 1.91
CA ALA A 291 -10.52 -18.30 1.49
C ALA A 291 -10.79 -18.25 -0.02
N LYS A 292 -9.99 -18.98 -0.81
CA LYS A 292 -10.21 -19.13 -2.26
C LYS A 292 -11.47 -19.95 -2.56
N GLU A 293 -11.65 -21.08 -1.89
CA GLU A 293 -12.85 -21.92 -2.05
C GLU A 293 -14.13 -21.19 -1.64
N PHE A 294 -14.07 -20.39 -0.58
CA PHE A 294 -15.20 -19.56 -0.13
C PHE A 294 -15.46 -18.37 -1.06
N GLY A 295 -14.53 -18.03 -1.96
CA GLY A 295 -14.68 -16.92 -2.91
C GLY A 295 -14.27 -15.55 -2.38
N VAL A 296 -13.57 -15.48 -1.24
CA VAL A 296 -12.99 -14.23 -0.71
C VAL A 296 -11.86 -13.73 -1.60
N ILE A 297 -11.09 -14.66 -2.15
CA ILE A 297 -9.93 -14.39 -3.01
C ILE A 297 -9.97 -15.23 -4.28
N ASP A 298 -9.20 -14.84 -5.28
CA ASP A 298 -9.11 -15.56 -6.56
C ASP A 298 -7.80 -16.36 -6.68
N LYS A 299 -6.69 -15.77 -6.21
CA LYS A 299 -5.33 -16.32 -6.42
C LYS A 299 -4.55 -16.32 -5.11
N ILE A 300 -3.77 -17.38 -4.91
CA ILE A 300 -2.83 -17.48 -3.78
C ILE A 300 -1.46 -17.07 -4.30
N LEU A 301 -0.87 -16.05 -3.69
CA LEU A 301 0.46 -15.54 -4.02
C LEU A 301 1.52 -16.37 -3.31
N TRP A 302 1.79 -17.56 -3.85
CA TRP A 302 2.95 -18.36 -3.44
C TRP A 302 3.99 -18.35 -4.55
N ARG A 303 5.13 -17.71 -4.28
CA ARG A 303 6.32 -17.89 -5.13
C ARG A 303 7.12 -19.04 -4.56
N GLY A 304 6.89 -20.24 -5.11
CA GLY A 304 7.57 -21.50 -4.84
C GLY A 304 8.73 -21.39 -3.87
N GLN A 305 8.43 -21.21 -2.58
CA GLN A 305 9.47 -21.07 -1.57
C GLN A 305 10.22 -22.38 -1.45
N GLU A 306 9.61 -23.49 -1.89
CA GLU A 306 10.28 -24.76 -2.15
C GLU A 306 11.42 -24.66 -3.17
N LYS A 307 11.28 -23.89 -4.26
CA LYS A 307 12.37 -23.64 -5.22
C LYS A 307 13.42 -22.71 -4.63
N ILE A 308 13.02 -21.62 -3.98
CA ILE A 308 13.96 -20.68 -3.34
C ILE A 308 14.70 -21.38 -2.20
N MET A 309 14.04 -22.19 -1.39
CA MET A 309 14.64 -22.99 -0.30
C MET A 309 15.47 -24.16 -0.83
N ALA A 310 15.13 -24.74 -1.98
CA ALA A 310 15.97 -25.72 -2.66
C ALA A 310 17.21 -25.07 -3.30
N ASP A 311 17.12 -23.80 -3.73
CA ASP A 311 18.22 -23.01 -4.29
C ASP A 311 19.10 -22.38 -3.17
N VAL A 312 18.60 -22.31 -1.93
CA VAL A 312 19.39 -21.87 -0.77
C VAL A 312 20.36 -22.98 -0.39
N ALA A 313 21.67 -22.68 -0.53
CA ALA A 313 22.75 -23.58 -0.16
C ALA A 313 22.61 -24.06 1.30
N ALA A 314 22.97 -25.32 1.56
CA ALA A 314 22.97 -25.86 2.92
C ALA A 314 23.87 -25.00 3.84
N PRO A 315 23.59 -24.91 5.16
CA PRO A 315 24.38 -24.07 6.06
C PRO A 315 25.90 -24.32 5.96
N GLU A 316 26.30 -25.58 5.75
CA GLU A 316 27.69 -26.00 5.57
C GLU A 316 28.34 -25.46 4.27
N GLU A 317 27.56 -25.32 3.20
CA GLU A 317 27.99 -24.75 1.92
C GLU A 317 28.04 -23.23 1.98
N TRP A 318 27.12 -22.62 2.74
CA TRP A 318 27.13 -21.20 3.05
C TRP A 318 28.35 -20.81 3.89
N ASP A 319 28.67 -21.60 4.92
CA ASP A 319 29.85 -21.42 5.78
C ASP A 319 31.16 -21.58 4.97
N LYS A 320 31.22 -22.57 4.07
CA LYS A 320 32.35 -22.72 3.12
C LYS A 320 32.48 -21.53 2.17
N GLY A 321 31.37 -21.01 1.65
CA GLY A 321 31.34 -19.82 0.79
C GLY A 321 31.73 -18.53 1.52
N ALA A 322 31.41 -18.44 2.82
CA ALA A 322 31.79 -17.34 3.71
C ALA A 322 33.19 -17.49 4.32
N GLY A 323 33.90 -18.61 4.04
CA GLY A 323 35.24 -18.89 4.54
C GLY A 323 35.32 -19.29 6.02
N ILE A 324 34.19 -19.65 6.62
CA ILE A 324 34.08 -20.13 8.00
C ILE A 324 34.49 -21.61 8.02
N LYS A 325 35.61 -21.92 8.68
CA LYS A 325 36.03 -23.30 8.89
C LYS A 325 35.33 -23.84 10.13
N VAL A 326 34.54 -24.89 9.98
CA VAL A 326 34.04 -25.68 11.10
C VAL A 326 35.27 -26.24 11.81
N ALA A 327 35.41 -25.93 13.10
CA ALA A 327 36.48 -26.51 13.91
C ALA A 327 36.18 -28.00 14.09
N ASP A 328 37.13 -28.86 13.73
CA ASP A 328 37.00 -30.29 13.97
C ASP A 328 36.79 -30.52 15.48
N GLU A 329 35.76 -31.29 15.83
CA GLU A 329 35.46 -31.64 17.21
C GLU A 329 36.66 -32.40 17.82
N PHE A 330 37.12 -31.93 18.98
CA PHE A 330 38.24 -32.50 19.75
C PHE A 330 37.89 -33.84 20.39
#